data_AF-A0A7S0KG75-F1
#
_entry.id   AF-A0A7S0KG75-F1
#
_cell.length_a   1.000
_cell.length_b   1.000
_cell.length_c   1.000
_cell.angle_alpha   90.00
_cell.angle_beta   90.00
_cell.angle_gamma   90.00
#
_symmetry.space_group_name_H-M   'P 1'
#
loop_
_entity.id
_entity.type
_entity.pdbx_description
1 polymer ?
#
loop_
_entity_poly.entity_id
_entity_poly.type
_entity_poly.pdbx_seq_one_letter_code
_entity_poly.pdbx_strand_id
1 'polypeptide(L)'
;DIAEVRFYCHTSNHNRVINFSTKNNWVRTMILNGQMNSNTASHWNSGTTKLKGHTGFLPDTTTSTYTGSIESKIAFLDGNYHQFAFNPGSSRWQCDDNWDTSAATSHQIWIKLAR
;
A
#
# COMPACT_ATOMS: atom_id res chain seq x y z
N ASP A 1 -13.23 7.55 15.20
CA ASP A 1 -11.78 7.43 14.93
C ASP A 1 -11.50 6.06 14.32
N ILE A 2 -10.45 5.91 13.52
CA ILE A 2 -9.98 4.61 12.97
C ILE A 2 -9.05 3.98 14.00
N ALA A 3 -9.22 2.72 14.40
CA ALA A 3 -8.27 2.03 15.29
C ALA A 3 -7.09 1.39 14.53
N GLU A 4 -7.35 0.87 13.33
CA GLU A 4 -6.39 0.09 12.55
C GLU A 4 -6.82 0.07 11.08
N VAL A 5 -5.83 0.06 10.18
CA VAL A 5 -6.05 -0.06 8.74
C VAL A 5 -5.41 -1.35 8.24
N ARG A 6 -6.13 -2.12 7.43
CA ARG A 6 -5.60 -3.29 6.72
C ARG A 6 -5.45 -2.96 5.24
N PHE A 7 -4.31 -3.31 4.68
CA PHE A 7 -4.02 -3.22 3.26
C PHE A 7 -3.91 -4.62 2.68
N TYR A 8 -4.54 -4.81 1.53
CA TYR A 8 -4.38 -5.98 0.71
C TYR A 8 -4.23 -5.57 -0.75
N CYS A 9 -3.35 -6.26 -1.47
CA CYS A 9 -3.41 -6.27 -2.91
C CYS A 9 -2.94 -7.60 -3.49
N HIS A 10 -3.40 -7.87 -4.70
CA HIS A 10 -2.98 -8.98 -5.55
C HIS A 10 -3.04 -8.56 -7.02
N THR A 11 -2.20 -9.17 -7.86
CA THR A 11 -2.14 -8.94 -9.31
C THR A 11 -2.02 -10.28 -10.04
N SER A 12 -2.57 -10.39 -11.25
CA SER A 12 -2.41 -11.60 -12.09
C SER A 12 -1.00 -11.77 -12.67
N ASN A 13 -0.14 -10.75 -12.56
CA ASN A 13 1.25 -10.78 -13.03
C ASN A 13 2.13 -11.76 -12.22
N HIS A 14 1.78 -12.02 -10.96
CA HIS A 14 2.52 -12.93 -10.09
C HIS A 14 1.70 -13.43 -8.90
N ASN A 15 2.20 -14.44 -8.20
CA ASN A 15 1.49 -15.07 -7.08
C ASN A 15 1.71 -14.41 -5.70
N ARG A 16 2.48 -13.32 -5.62
CA ARG A 16 2.69 -12.61 -4.34
C ARG A 16 1.42 -11.84 -3.93
N VAL A 17 1.25 -11.71 -2.62
CA VAL A 17 0.11 -11.04 -1.99
C VAL A 17 0.62 -10.11 -0.90
N ILE A 18 0.30 -8.82 -1.01
CA ILE A 18 0.44 -7.89 0.10
C ILE A 18 -0.79 -8.07 0.98
N ASN A 19 -0.59 -8.38 2.25
CA ASN A 19 -1.66 -8.49 3.26
C ASN A 19 -1.12 -8.13 4.65
N PHE A 20 -1.37 -6.91 5.11
CA PHE A 20 -0.88 -6.47 6.42
C PHE A 20 -1.84 -5.45 7.05
N SER A 21 -1.66 -5.18 8.34
CA SER A 21 -2.33 -4.08 9.03
C SER A 21 -1.35 -3.16 9.72
N THR A 22 -1.80 -1.94 10.03
CA THR A 22 -1.03 -0.95 10.78
C THR A 22 -1.93 -0.09 11.65
N LYS A 23 -1.39 0.30 12.81
CA LYS A 23 -1.98 1.28 13.73
C LYS A 23 -1.28 2.64 13.66
N ASN A 24 -0.37 2.80 12.69
CA ASN A 24 0.39 4.04 12.49
C ASN A 24 -0.56 5.24 12.37
N ASN A 25 -0.34 6.26 13.20
CA ASN A 25 -1.23 7.41 13.31
C ASN A 25 -1.32 8.21 12.00
N TRP A 26 -0.18 8.34 11.30
CA TRP A 26 -0.14 9.03 10.01
C TRP A 26 -0.97 8.28 8.96
N VAL A 27 -0.81 6.95 8.86
CA VAL A 27 -1.59 6.12 7.91
C VAL A 27 -3.09 6.22 8.20
N ARG A 28 -3.50 6.16 9.48
CA ARG A 28 -4.90 6.31 9.88
C ARG A 28 -5.48 7.68 9.46
N THR A 29 -4.71 8.75 9.63
CA THR A 29 -5.10 10.10 9.24
C THR A 29 -5.18 10.24 7.72
N MET A 30 -4.22 9.67 7.00
CA MET A 30 -4.16 9.67 5.54
C MET A 30 -5.37 8.94 4.92
N ILE A 31 -5.82 7.83 5.52
CA ILE A 31 -7.04 7.14 5.07
C ILE A 31 -8.30 7.99 5.25
N LEU A 32 -8.35 8.86 6.27
CA LEU A 32 -9.50 9.75 6.50
C LEU A 32 -9.56 10.93 5.52
N ASN A 33 -8.42 11.49 5.14
CA ASN A 33 -8.35 12.70 4.32
C ASN A 33 -7.95 12.46 2.86
N GLY A 34 -7.49 11.26 2.52
CA GLY A 34 -7.02 10.87 1.18
C GLY A 34 -5.67 11.47 0.77
N GLN A 35 -4.95 12.14 1.67
CA GLN A 35 -3.73 12.90 1.36
C GLN A 35 -2.49 12.25 1.97
N MET A 36 -1.50 12.00 1.12
CA MET A 36 -0.19 11.45 1.50
C MET A 36 0.85 12.55 1.77
N ASN A 37 0.42 13.67 2.33
CA ASN A 37 1.34 14.74 2.73
C ASN A 37 2.27 14.24 3.85
N SER A 38 3.56 14.54 3.73
CA SER A 38 4.61 14.06 4.65
C SER A 38 4.72 12.54 4.73
N ASN A 39 4.37 11.82 3.66
CA ASN A 39 4.54 10.37 3.58
C ASN A 39 6.02 9.98 3.62
N THR A 40 6.37 9.01 4.46
CA THR A 40 7.74 8.53 4.64
C THR A 40 7.78 7.00 4.66
N ALA A 41 8.91 6.41 4.26
CA ALA A 41 9.07 4.95 4.24
C ALA A 41 8.81 4.30 5.61
N SER A 42 9.17 5.00 6.71
CA SER A 42 8.98 4.51 8.08
C SER A 42 7.52 4.37 8.51
N HIS A 43 6.58 4.99 7.79
CA HIS A 43 5.16 4.75 8.00
C HIS A 43 4.68 3.36 7.53
N TRP A 44 5.48 2.71 6.67
CA TRP A 44 5.13 1.46 6.00
C TRP A 44 6.03 0.30 6.40
N ASN A 45 7.35 0.50 6.48
CA ASN A 45 8.30 -0.58 6.79
C ASN A 45 8.50 -0.87 8.29
N SER A 46 7.72 -0.21 9.16
CA SER A 46 7.82 -0.39 10.61
C SER A 46 6.44 -0.29 11.28
N GLY A 47 6.26 -1.00 12.40
CA GLY A 47 5.02 -0.98 13.18
C GLY A 47 3.82 -1.60 12.45
N THR A 48 4.07 -2.46 11.46
CA THR A 48 3.05 -3.22 10.73
C THR A 48 2.89 -4.62 11.30
N THR A 49 1.75 -5.25 11.01
CA THR A 49 1.48 -6.64 11.33
C THR A 49 1.14 -7.39 10.05
N LYS A 50 2.03 -8.29 9.61
CA LYS A 50 1.75 -9.18 8.48
C LYS A 50 0.63 -10.14 8.85
N LEU A 51 -0.38 -10.24 8.00
CA LEU A 51 -1.53 -11.12 8.20
C LEU A 51 -1.34 -12.44 7.46
N LYS A 52 -2.13 -13.46 7.83
CA LYS A 52 -2.07 -14.77 7.18
C LYS A 52 -2.22 -14.63 5.65
N GLY A 53 -1.32 -15.29 4.91
CA GLY A 53 -1.30 -15.25 3.44
C GLY A 53 -0.49 -14.10 2.83
N HIS A 54 0.19 -13.28 3.64
CA HIS A 54 1.16 -12.32 3.14
C HIS A 54 2.38 -13.03 2.52
N THR A 55 2.72 -12.69 1.28
CA THR A 55 3.89 -13.24 0.56
C THR A 55 4.63 -12.19 -0.29
N GLY A 56 4.19 -10.92 -0.26
CA GLY A 56 4.85 -9.81 -0.94
C GLY A 56 6.15 -9.38 -0.26
N PHE A 57 6.95 -8.59 -0.98
CA PHE A 57 8.13 -7.93 -0.41
C PHE A 57 7.74 -6.68 0.40
N LEU A 58 6.77 -5.93 -0.12
CA LEU A 58 6.19 -4.80 0.59
C LEU A 58 5.17 -5.24 1.66
N PRO A 59 5.08 -4.54 2.80
CA PRO A 59 5.63 -3.20 3.02
C PRO A 59 7.04 -3.19 3.63
N ASP A 60 7.60 -4.34 4.02
CA ASP A 60 8.85 -4.44 4.78
C ASP A 60 10.05 -3.86 4.00
N THR A 61 10.08 -4.03 2.67
CA THR A 61 11.17 -3.51 1.82
C THR A 61 11.01 -2.04 1.42
N THR A 62 9.97 -1.34 1.88
CA THR A 62 9.72 0.06 1.48
C THR A 62 10.95 0.94 1.76
N THR A 63 11.48 1.58 0.72
CA THR A 63 12.58 2.56 0.81
C THR A 63 12.17 3.95 0.34
N SER A 64 11.06 4.08 -0.37
CA SER A 64 10.63 5.35 -0.95
C SER A 64 9.10 5.49 -0.93
N THR A 65 8.64 6.72 -1.05
CA THR A 65 7.23 7.11 -0.98
C THR A 65 6.96 8.31 -1.90
N TYR A 66 5.69 8.52 -2.25
CA TYR A 66 5.25 9.75 -2.91
C TYR A 66 4.23 10.50 -2.04
N THR A 67 4.05 11.78 -2.39
CA THR A 67 3.05 12.68 -1.81
C THR A 67 1.94 12.98 -2.82
N GLY A 68 0.84 13.57 -2.35
CA GLY A 68 -0.37 13.86 -3.14
C GLY A 68 -1.55 12.99 -2.73
N SER A 69 -2.54 12.83 -3.62
CA SER A 69 -3.72 12.01 -3.34
C SER A 69 -3.39 10.52 -3.44
N ILE A 70 -3.86 9.72 -2.47
CA ILE A 70 -3.68 8.26 -2.47
C ILE A 70 -4.29 7.60 -3.71
N GLU A 71 -5.36 8.16 -4.29
CA GLU A 71 -6.09 7.54 -5.41
C GLU A 71 -5.41 7.65 -6.77
N SER A 72 -4.29 8.38 -6.87
CA SER A 72 -3.62 8.69 -8.15
C SER A 72 -2.09 8.63 -8.08
N LYS A 73 -1.55 8.00 -7.02
CA LYS A 73 -0.12 7.99 -6.73
C LYS A 73 0.34 6.66 -6.14
N ILE A 74 1.66 6.54 -6.03
CA ILE A 74 2.34 5.43 -5.38
C ILE A 74 2.36 5.71 -3.87
N ALA A 75 1.78 4.83 -3.06
CA ALA A 75 1.82 5.01 -1.61
C ALA A 75 3.20 4.70 -1.06
N PHE A 76 3.79 3.58 -1.49
CA PHE A 76 5.11 3.12 -1.07
C PHE A 76 5.71 2.18 -2.11
N LEU A 77 7.04 2.18 -2.20
CA LEU A 77 7.82 1.37 -3.13
C LEU A 77 9.22 1.05 -2.60
N ASP A 78 9.87 0.09 -3.27
CA ASP A 78 11.28 -0.23 -3.10
C ASP A 78 12.10 -0.06 -4.40
N GLY A 79 13.43 -0.22 -4.28
CA GLY A 79 14.36 -0.11 -5.40
C GLY A 79 14.32 -1.25 -6.42
N ASN A 80 13.57 -2.32 -6.16
CA ASN A 80 13.39 -3.46 -7.07
C ASN A 80 12.07 -3.36 -7.85
N TYR A 81 11.49 -2.17 -7.90
CA TYR A 81 10.24 -1.88 -8.57
C TYR A 81 9.01 -2.58 -8.00
N HIS A 82 9.04 -3.04 -6.75
CA HIS A 82 7.82 -3.42 -6.05
C HIS A 82 7.09 -2.16 -5.61
N GLN A 83 5.79 -2.05 -5.91
CA GLN A 83 5.01 -0.85 -5.62
C GLN A 83 3.62 -1.20 -5.11
N PHE A 84 3.09 -0.37 -4.21
CA PHE A 84 1.66 -0.32 -3.89
C PHE A 84 1.12 1.01 -4.40
N ALA A 85 0.44 0.99 -5.54
CA ALA A 85 0.08 2.22 -6.24
C ALA A 85 -1.32 2.19 -6.83
N PHE A 86 -2.04 3.28 -6.62
CA PHE A 86 -3.33 3.53 -7.27
C PHE A 86 -3.10 4.49 -8.43
N ASN A 87 -3.16 3.97 -9.65
CA ASN A 87 -3.07 4.76 -10.89
C ASN A 87 -1.90 5.78 -10.91
N PRO A 88 -0.63 5.34 -10.80
CA PRO A 88 0.53 6.23 -10.69
C PRO A 88 0.94 6.90 -12.02
N GLY A 89 -0.03 7.26 -12.86
CA GLY A 89 0.19 7.68 -14.25
C GLY A 89 0.40 6.52 -15.22
N SER A 90 0.22 5.27 -14.75
CA SER A 90 0.09 4.08 -15.59
C SER A 90 -1.40 3.72 -15.72
N SER A 91 -1.78 3.04 -16.80
CA SER A 91 -3.18 2.65 -17.05
C SER A 91 -3.76 1.63 -16.06
N ARG A 92 -3.03 1.24 -15.00
CA ARG A 92 -3.51 0.31 -13.96
C ARG A 92 -2.94 0.56 -12.57
N TRP A 93 -3.55 -0.05 -11.58
CA TRP A 93 -3.01 -0.15 -10.22
C TRP A 93 -1.86 -1.16 -10.16
N GLN A 94 -0.92 -0.98 -9.24
CA GLN A 94 0.29 -1.81 -9.12
C GLN A 94 0.40 -2.43 -7.73
N CYS A 95 0.77 -3.69 -7.67
CA CYS A 95 0.77 -4.48 -6.43
C CYS A 95 2.01 -5.36 -6.36
N ASP A 96 2.99 -4.94 -5.57
CA ASP A 96 4.28 -5.63 -5.43
C ASP A 96 4.95 -5.88 -6.79
N ASP A 97 4.68 -5.00 -7.76
CA ASP A 97 5.18 -5.05 -9.13
C ASP A 97 5.26 -3.65 -9.76
N ASN A 98 5.89 -3.59 -10.93
CA ASN A 98 5.78 -2.46 -11.85
C ASN A 98 5.28 -2.91 -13.22
N TRP A 99 4.60 -2.00 -13.90
CA TRP A 99 4.50 -1.96 -15.37
C TRP A 99 4.23 -3.29 -16.10
N ASP A 100 3.01 -3.79 -15.98
CA ASP A 100 2.44 -4.78 -16.92
C ASP A 100 1.01 -4.40 -17.23
N THR A 101 0.76 -3.74 -18.36
CA THR A 101 -0.57 -3.23 -18.71
C THR A 101 -1.61 -4.32 -18.99
N SER A 102 -1.20 -5.60 -19.07
CA SER A 102 -2.10 -6.74 -19.29
C SER A 102 -2.62 -7.36 -17.99
N ALA A 103 -2.02 -7.02 -16.84
CA ALA A 103 -2.39 -7.63 -15.56
C ALA A 103 -3.65 -7.01 -14.93
N ALA A 104 -4.49 -7.88 -14.37
CA ALA A 104 -5.57 -7.47 -13.49
C ALA A 104 -5.04 -7.29 -12.08
N THR A 105 -5.33 -6.15 -11.45
CA THR A 105 -4.86 -5.84 -10.10
C THR A 105 -6.02 -5.46 -9.20
N SER A 106 -6.07 -6.04 -8.00
CA SER A 106 -7.05 -5.73 -6.96
C SER A 106 -6.34 -5.09 -5.77
N HIS A 107 -6.88 -3.98 -5.28
CA HIS A 107 -6.52 -3.39 -4.01
C HIS A 107 -7.74 -3.35 -3.11
N GLN A 108 -7.55 -3.69 -1.83
CA GLN A 108 -8.59 -3.64 -0.82
C GLN A 108 -8.01 -3.00 0.44
N ILE A 109 -8.74 -2.02 0.97
CA ILE A 109 -8.40 -1.35 2.23
C ILE A 109 -9.59 -1.54 3.17
N TRP A 110 -9.32 -2.06 4.37
CA TRP A 110 -10.33 -2.15 5.44
C TRP A 110 -9.97 -1.28 6.61
N ILE A 111 -11.00 -0.70 7.20
CA ILE A 111 -10.90 0.17 8.36
C ILE A 111 -11.56 -0.53 9.53
N LYS A 112 -10.82 -0.69 10.62
CA LYS A 112 -11.40 -1.04 11.91
C LYS A 112 -11.70 0.25 12.67
N LEU A 113 -12.96 0.51 13.00
CA LEU A 113 -13.34 1.68 13.79
C LEU A 113 -12.93 1.51 15.26
N ALA A 114 -12.49 2.61 15.89
CA ALA A 114 -12.34 2.68 17.33
C ALA A 114 -13.72 2.56 18.00
N ARG A 115 -13.81 1.77 19.06
CA ARG A 115 -14.98 1.68 19.93
C ARG A 115 -14.74 2.51 21.17
#